data_AF-A0A2D3WPT7-F1
#
_entry.id   AF-A0A2D3WPT7-F1
#
_cell.length_a   1.000
_cell.length_b   1.000
_cell.length_c   1.000
_cell.angle_alpha   90.00
_cell.angle_beta   90.00
_cell.angle_gamma   90.00
#
_symmetry.space_group_name_H-M   'P 1'
#
loop_
_entity.id
_entity.type
_entity.pdbx_description
1 polymer ?
#
loop_
_entity_poly.entity_id
_entity_poly.type
_entity_poly.pdbx_seq_one_letter_code
_entity_poly.pdbx_strand_id
1 'polypeptide(L)'
;MGSESPAQITWKWWSGYLKAYGVYNLKTIPNFTKAQVLIMKRMIEKAYAAGNKKLWIPFQAYNGGWLVLKEIERSGGSLEQSTVKKYCRRKTIRFKNGQTRSACDINYEYPVKIEKFSISIYHDMKEKTTTWEMW
;
A
#
# COMPACT_ATOMS: atom_id res chain seq x y z
N MET A 1 -14.74 8.66 11.24
CA MET A 1 -13.75 9.38 10.41
C MET A 1 -13.22 8.39 9.38
N GLY A 2 -13.45 8.67 8.09
CA GLY A 2 -13.01 7.83 6.98
C GLY A 2 -11.63 8.26 6.48
N SER A 3 -11.21 7.65 5.37
CA SER A 3 -10.06 8.14 4.59
C SER A 3 -10.38 9.49 3.94
N GLU A 4 -9.37 10.36 3.86
CA GLU A 4 -9.47 11.72 3.34
C GLU A 4 -8.51 11.90 2.15
N SER A 5 -8.78 12.94 1.35
CA SER A 5 -7.99 13.36 0.17
C SER A 5 -7.94 12.32 -0.98
N PRO A 6 -7.42 12.70 -2.17
CA PRO A 6 -7.25 11.76 -3.28
C PRO A 6 -6.40 10.54 -2.93
N ALA A 7 -5.47 10.68 -1.99
CA ALA A 7 -4.58 9.60 -1.54
C ALA A 7 -5.25 8.61 -0.55
N GLN A 8 -6.52 8.87 -0.17
CA GLN A 8 -7.32 8.05 0.74
C GLN A 8 -6.61 7.72 2.06
N ILE A 9 -5.96 8.74 2.65
CA ILE A 9 -5.21 8.61 3.89
C ILE A 9 -6.15 8.73 5.09
N THR A 10 -6.09 7.77 6.01
CA THR A 10 -6.83 7.85 7.26
C THR A 10 -6.07 8.67 8.30
N TRP A 11 -6.45 9.94 8.50
CA TRP A 11 -5.76 10.89 9.39
C TRP A 11 -5.54 10.35 10.81
N LYS A 12 -6.52 9.64 11.39
CA LYS A 12 -6.44 9.06 12.74
C LYS A 12 -5.18 8.20 12.95
N TRP A 13 -4.78 7.43 11.94
CA TRP A 13 -3.62 6.53 12.05
C TRP A 13 -2.29 7.24 11.83
N TRP A 14 -2.30 8.34 11.07
CA TRP A 14 -1.08 8.97 10.57
C TRP A 14 -0.74 10.30 11.22
N SER A 15 -1.69 10.95 11.89
CA SER A 15 -1.54 12.32 12.39
C SER A 15 -0.31 12.51 13.29
N GLY A 16 -0.01 11.58 14.20
CA GLY A 16 1.17 11.67 15.07
C GLY A 16 2.49 11.65 14.28
N TYR A 17 2.61 10.74 13.31
CA TYR A 17 3.76 10.68 12.41
C TYR A 17 3.86 11.92 11.52
N LEU A 18 2.75 12.32 10.90
CA LEU A 18 2.70 13.41 9.92
C LEU A 18 2.96 14.79 10.53
N LYS A 19 2.48 15.04 11.75
CA LYS A 19 2.70 16.31 12.47
C LYS A 19 4.18 16.57 12.73
N ALA A 20 4.98 15.52 13.00
CA ALA A 20 6.42 15.65 13.17
C ALA A 20 7.14 16.17 11.90
N TYR A 21 6.50 16.08 10.73
CA TYR A 21 7.00 16.61 9.46
C TYR A 21 6.23 17.85 8.97
N GLY A 22 5.50 18.51 9.86
CA GLY A 22 4.76 19.75 9.57
C GLY A 22 3.50 19.56 8.72
N VAL A 23 2.95 18.34 8.65
CA VAL A 23 1.65 18.09 8.01
C VAL A 23 0.58 18.03 9.10
N TYR A 24 -0.31 19.03 9.14
CA TYR A 24 -1.32 19.19 10.20
C TYR A 24 -2.76 18.91 9.77
N ASN A 25 -3.01 18.75 8.47
CA ASN A 25 -4.30 18.36 7.89
C ASN A 25 -4.08 17.77 6.48
N LEU A 26 -5.12 17.22 5.86
CA LEU A 26 -5.08 16.65 4.50
C LEU A 26 -5.93 17.45 3.49
N LYS A 27 -6.09 18.76 3.71
CA LYS A 27 -7.02 19.61 2.94
C LYS A 27 -6.43 20.23 1.68
N THR A 28 -5.11 20.32 1.58
CA THR A 28 -4.42 21.00 0.48
C THR A 28 -3.56 20.01 -0.31
N ILE A 29 -3.37 20.29 -1.61
CA ILE A 29 -2.50 19.50 -2.48
C ILE A 29 -1.11 19.27 -1.87
N PRO A 30 -0.39 20.32 -1.41
CA PRO A 30 0.92 20.12 -0.80
C PRO A 30 0.89 19.18 0.41
N ASN A 31 -0.14 19.30 1.26
CA ASN A 31 -0.24 18.49 2.47
C ASN A 31 -0.52 17.02 2.16
N PHE A 32 -1.50 16.70 1.32
CA PHE A 32 -1.81 15.30 1.04
C PHE A 32 -0.74 14.64 0.17
N THR A 33 -0.07 15.38 -0.74
CA THR A 33 1.07 14.86 -1.50
C THR A 33 2.25 14.56 -0.58
N LYS A 34 2.60 15.51 0.31
CA LYS A 34 3.67 15.29 1.31
C LYS A 34 3.34 14.13 2.24
N ALA A 35 2.08 14.02 2.68
CA ALA A 35 1.63 12.90 3.51
C ALA A 35 1.79 11.55 2.79
N GLN A 36 1.36 11.47 1.53
CA GLN A 36 1.48 10.25 0.73
C GLN A 36 2.95 9.81 0.58
N VAL A 37 3.85 10.75 0.25
CA VAL A 37 5.30 10.48 0.12
C VAL A 37 5.89 10.00 1.45
N LEU A 38 5.60 10.68 2.55
CA LEU A 38 6.13 10.30 3.88
C LEU A 38 5.62 8.94 4.34
N ILE A 39 4.35 8.63 4.11
CA ILE A 39 3.77 7.33 4.47
C ILE A 39 4.41 6.24 3.60
N MET A 40 4.48 6.45 2.28
CA MET A 40 5.07 5.46 1.38
C MET A 40 6.54 5.21 1.68
N LYS A 41 7.32 6.27 1.95
CA LYS A 41 8.71 6.16 2.40
C LYS A 41 8.82 5.25 3.62
N ARG A 42 7.99 5.49 4.65
CA ARG A 42 7.96 4.66 5.86
C ARG A 42 7.57 3.21 5.57
N MET A 43 6.67 2.97 4.61
CA MET A 43 6.33 1.61 4.17
C MET A 43 7.53 0.93 3.50
N ILE A 44 8.20 1.60 2.58
CA ILE A 44 9.35 1.03 1.88
C ILE A 44 10.47 0.70 2.88
N GLU A 45 10.83 1.66 3.75
CA GLU A 45 11.88 1.47 4.75
C GLU A 45 11.60 0.28 5.66
N LYS A 46 10.36 0.15 6.16
CA LYS A 46 10.00 -0.96 7.04
C LYS A 46 9.94 -2.31 6.30
N ALA A 47 9.48 -2.34 5.05
CA ALA A 47 9.50 -3.56 4.25
C ALA A 47 10.95 -4.01 4.01
N TYR A 48 11.83 -3.08 3.65
CA TYR A 48 13.24 -3.36 3.35
C TYR A 48 14.01 -3.79 4.60
N ALA A 49 13.75 -3.16 5.75
CA ALA A 49 14.31 -3.56 7.04
C ALA A 49 13.90 -4.99 7.44
N ALA A 50 12.75 -5.46 6.97
CA ALA A 50 12.29 -6.84 7.14
C ALA A 50 12.81 -7.80 6.05
N GLY A 51 13.80 -7.39 5.24
CA GLY A 51 14.39 -8.19 4.16
C GLY A 51 13.56 -8.25 2.87
N ASN A 52 12.45 -7.49 2.79
CA ASN A 52 11.51 -7.58 1.68
C ASN A 52 11.74 -6.44 0.68
N LYS A 53 12.37 -6.75 -0.46
CA LYS A 53 12.64 -5.77 -1.53
C LYS A 53 11.55 -5.66 -2.60
N LYS A 54 10.46 -6.43 -2.47
CA LYS A 54 9.35 -6.43 -3.43
C LYS A 54 8.42 -5.24 -3.20
N LEU A 55 8.21 -4.41 -4.23
CA LEU A 55 7.41 -3.17 -4.19
C LEU A 55 5.93 -3.42 -3.89
N TRP A 56 5.38 -4.57 -4.26
CA TRP A 56 3.99 -4.89 -3.94
C TRP A 56 3.72 -4.90 -2.42
N ILE A 57 4.72 -5.21 -1.59
CA ILE A 57 4.60 -5.29 -0.13
C ILE A 57 4.35 -3.92 0.51
N PRO A 58 5.17 -2.86 0.28
CA PRO A 58 4.90 -1.54 0.81
C PRO A 58 3.59 -0.94 0.25
N PHE A 59 3.22 -1.19 -1.01
CA PHE A 59 1.91 -0.77 -1.53
C PHE A 59 0.75 -1.49 -0.84
N GLN A 60 0.91 -2.78 -0.57
CA GLN A 60 -0.08 -3.54 0.19
C GLN A 60 -0.18 -3.09 1.65
N ALA A 61 0.96 -2.75 2.27
CA ALA A 61 1.00 -2.18 3.61
C ALA A 61 0.40 -0.77 3.67
N TYR A 62 0.56 0.03 2.61
CA TYR A 62 -0.10 1.33 2.46
C TYR A 62 -1.62 1.20 2.48
N ASN A 63 -2.17 0.25 1.71
CA ASN A 63 -3.62 0.06 1.58
C ASN A 63 -4.27 -0.63 2.80
N GLY A 64 -3.60 -1.63 3.38
CA GLY A 64 -4.22 -2.48 4.39
C GLY A 64 -3.35 -2.79 5.60
N GLY A 65 -2.27 -2.04 5.82
CA GLY A 65 -1.39 -2.17 6.97
C GLY A 65 -0.48 -3.41 6.96
N TRP A 66 0.31 -3.53 8.03
CA TRP A 66 1.42 -4.48 8.16
C TRP A 66 1.04 -5.95 8.36
N LEU A 67 -0.24 -6.31 8.26
CA LEU A 67 -0.64 -7.72 8.34
C LEU A 67 -0.01 -8.56 7.21
N VAL A 68 0.39 -7.94 6.10
CA VAL A 68 1.14 -8.62 5.02
C VAL A 68 2.41 -9.30 5.53
N LEU A 69 3.11 -8.74 6.52
CA LEU A 69 4.30 -9.38 7.08
C LEU A 69 3.98 -10.68 7.81
N LYS A 70 2.84 -10.73 8.51
CA LYS A 70 2.33 -11.96 9.13
C LYS A 70 1.84 -12.97 8.09
N GLU A 71 1.34 -12.49 6.96
CA GLU A 71 0.93 -13.34 5.84
C GLU A 71 2.16 -13.97 5.17
N ILE A 72 3.27 -13.23 5.04
CA ILE A 72 4.58 -13.71 4.54
C ILE A 72 5.20 -14.73 5.51
N GLU A 73 5.15 -14.47 6.81
CA GLU A 73 5.64 -15.41 7.82
C GLU A 73 4.91 -16.76 7.71
N ARG A 74 3.58 -16.73 7.61
CA ARG A 74 2.75 -17.94 7.44
C ARG A 74 2.99 -18.68 6.13
N SER A 75 3.47 -18.00 5.09
CA SER A 75 3.79 -18.60 3.80
C SER A 75 5.19 -19.24 3.76
N GLY A 76 5.89 -19.30 4.89
CA GLY A 76 7.27 -19.77 4.96
C GLY A 76 8.28 -18.75 4.42
N GLY A 77 7.96 -17.46 4.46
CA GLY A 77 8.84 -16.39 3.99
C GLY A 77 8.74 -16.12 2.48
N SER A 78 7.73 -16.66 1.80
CA SER A 78 7.55 -16.42 0.36
C SER A 78 7.31 -14.94 0.08
N LEU A 79 7.97 -14.41 -0.96
CA LEU A 79 7.76 -13.06 -1.49
C LEU A 79 6.85 -13.04 -2.72
N GLU A 80 6.37 -14.22 -3.15
CA GLU A 80 5.45 -14.36 -4.26
C GLU A 80 4.03 -14.00 -3.81
N GLN A 81 3.50 -12.90 -4.35
CA GLN A 81 2.22 -12.33 -3.91
C GLN A 81 1.07 -13.36 -3.93
N SER A 82 0.99 -14.19 -4.98
CA SER A 82 -0.03 -15.22 -5.13
C SER A 82 0.04 -16.30 -4.05
N THR A 83 1.26 -16.64 -3.61
CA THR A 83 1.52 -17.58 -2.51
C THR A 83 1.14 -16.95 -1.19
N VAL A 84 1.57 -15.71 -0.92
CA VAL A 84 1.26 -15.00 0.34
C VAL A 84 -0.25 -14.78 0.49
N LYS A 85 -0.97 -14.48 -0.60
CA LYS A 85 -2.43 -14.26 -0.61
C LYS A 85 -3.20 -15.44 -0.02
N LYS A 86 -2.75 -16.67 -0.23
CA LYS A 86 -3.40 -17.89 0.32
C LYS A 86 -3.43 -17.90 1.85
N TYR A 87 -2.55 -17.15 2.50
CA TYR A 87 -2.43 -17.06 3.97
C TYR A 87 -3.11 -15.82 4.57
N CYS A 88 -3.82 -15.04 3.75
CA CYS A 88 -4.60 -13.93 4.22
C CYS A 88 -5.84 -14.40 5.00
N ARG A 89 -6.03 -13.83 6.19
CA ARG A 89 -7.13 -14.20 7.13
C ARG A 89 -8.05 -13.01 7.44
N ARG A 90 -8.12 -12.03 6.54
CA ARG A 90 -8.96 -10.85 6.75
C ARG A 90 -10.43 -11.20 6.47
N LYS A 91 -11.33 -10.49 7.15
CA LYS A 91 -12.77 -10.75 7.09
C LYS A 91 -13.37 -10.34 5.75
N THR A 92 -14.56 -10.85 5.49
CA THR A 92 -15.42 -10.35 4.41
C THR A 92 -16.11 -9.06 4.86
N ILE A 93 -16.16 -8.06 3.98
CA ILE A 93 -16.81 -6.77 4.19
C ILE A 93 -18.15 -6.79 3.45
N ARG A 94 -19.22 -6.44 4.16
CA ARG A 94 -20.54 -6.16 3.57
C ARG A 94 -20.71 -4.66 3.44
N PHE A 95 -20.87 -4.19 2.21
CA PHE A 95 -21.11 -2.80 1.89
C PHE A 95 -22.58 -2.43 2.02
N LYS A 96 -22.86 -1.13 2.18
CA LYS A 96 -24.23 -0.61 2.35
C LYS A 96 -25.13 -0.87 1.13
N ASN A 97 -24.54 -1.01 -0.06
CA ASN A 97 -25.24 -1.33 -1.30
C ASN A 97 -25.54 -2.85 -1.45
N GLY A 98 -25.35 -3.66 -0.41
CA GLY A 98 -25.57 -5.10 -0.44
C GLY A 98 -24.40 -5.92 -0.99
N GLN A 99 -23.39 -5.28 -1.60
CA GLN A 99 -22.22 -5.99 -2.10
C GLN A 99 -21.39 -6.58 -0.95
N THR A 100 -20.77 -7.73 -1.22
CA THR A 100 -19.92 -8.43 -0.28
C THR A 100 -18.57 -8.71 -0.95
N ARG A 101 -17.46 -8.27 -0.37
CA ARG A 101 -16.11 -8.59 -0.87
C ARG A 101 -15.19 -9.01 0.27
N SER A 102 -14.25 -9.90 -0.04
CA SER A 102 -13.14 -10.22 0.87
C SER A 102 -12.23 -9.01 1.08
N ALA A 103 -11.91 -8.69 2.34
CA ALA A 103 -10.87 -7.70 2.63
C ALA A 103 -9.47 -8.18 2.21
N CYS A 104 -9.27 -9.50 2.03
CA CYS A 104 -8.06 -10.01 1.40
C CYS A 104 -8.00 -9.58 -0.07
N ASP A 105 -9.06 -9.81 -0.84
CA ASP A 105 -9.08 -9.45 -2.25
C ASP A 105 -8.92 -7.95 -2.46
N ILE A 106 -9.65 -7.14 -1.70
CA ILE A 106 -9.53 -5.68 -1.75
C ILE A 106 -8.08 -5.25 -1.49
N ASN A 107 -7.41 -5.88 -0.52
CA ASN A 107 -6.06 -5.50 -0.14
C ASN A 107 -5.02 -5.90 -1.18
N TYR A 108 -5.11 -7.12 -1.71
CA TYR A 108 -4.17 -7.67 -2.70
C TYR A 108 -4.41 -7.11 -4.12
N GLU A 109 -5.61 -6.64 -4.43
CA GLU A 109 -5.88 -6.01 -5.73
C GLU A 109 -5.17 -4.66 -5.90
N TYR A 110 -4.94 -3.93 -4.81
CA TYR A 110 -4.31 -2.62 -4.84
C TYR A 110 -2.90 -2.62 -5.45
N PRO A 111 -1.92 -3.39 -4.95
CA PRO A 111 -0.58 -3.43 -5.56
C PRO A 111 -0.60 -3.88 -7.03
N VAL A 112 -1.51 -4.79 -7.42
CA VAL A 112 -1.67 -5.21 -8.83
C VAL A 112 -2.14 -4.05 -9.72
N LYS A 113 -3.05 -3.20 -9.21
CA LYS A 113 -3.47 -1.99 -9.92
C LYS A 113 -2.32 -1.01 -10.09
N ILE A 114 -1.51 -0.81 -9.05
CA ILE A 114 -0.34 0.07 -9.12
C ILE A 114 0.66 -0.45 -10.13
N GLU A 115 0.96 -1.75 -10.12
CA GLU A 115 1.85 -2.38 -11.10
C GLU A 115 1.35 -2.14 -12.53
N LYS A 116 0.09 -2.49 -12.82
CA LYS A 116 -0.51 -2.29 -14.15
C LYS A 116 -0.47 -0.84 -14.62
N PHE A 117 -0.80 0.10 -13.73
CA PHE A 117 -0.77 1.53 -14.04
C PHE A 117 0.67 2.04 -14.25
N SER A 118 1.61 1.55 -13.46
CA SER A 118 3.02 1.87 -13.60
C SER A 118 3.58 1.35 -14.93
N ILE A 119 3.15 0.15 -15.36
CA ILE A 119 3.53 -0.44 -16.65
C ILE A 119 2.99 0.42 -17.79
N SER A 120 1.71 0.84 -17.73
CA SER A 120 1.13 1.69 -18.77
C SER A 120 1.85 3.04 -18.88
N ILE A 121 2.22 3.65 -17.75
CA ILE A 121 3.00 4.88 -17.74
C ILE A 121 4.41 4.64 -18.26
N TYR A 122 5.07 3.54 -17.90
CA TYR A 122 6.43 3.27 -18.33
C TYR A 122 6.54 3.00 -19.84
N HIS A 123 5.57 2.30 -20.42
CA HIS A 123 5.51 2.16 -21.87
C HIS A 123 5.35 3.51 -22.58
N ASP A 124 4.72 4.48 -21.92
CA ASP A 124 4.61 5.87 -22.37
C ASP A 124 5.91 6.68 -22.09
N MET A 125 6.65 6.35 -21.03
CA MET A 125 7.86 7.05 -20.55
C MET A 125 9.20 6.38 -20.94
N LYS A 126 9.22 5.54 -21.98
CA LYS A 126 10.21 4.48 -22.30
C LYS A 126 11.69 4.88 -22.55
N GLU A 127 12.24 5.89 -21.89
CA GLU A 127 13.65 6.30 -22.09
C GLU A 127 14.56 6.32 -20.83
N LYS A 128 14.12 6.14 -19.56
CA LYS A 128 14.99 6.60 -18.44
C LYS A 128 15.23 5.79 -17.16
N THR A 129 14.61 4.64 -16.82
CA THR A 129 14.90 4.05 -15.47
C THR A 129 14.81 2.52 -15.30
N THR A 130 15.66 1.98 -14.42
CA THR A 130 15.97 0.57 -14.11
C THR A 130 15.17 -0.06 -12.95
N THR A 131 14.12 0.59 -12.45
CA THR A 131 13.42 0.19 -11.19
C THR A 131 12.48 -1.03 -11.29
N TRP A 132 12.45 -1.75 -12.41
CA TRP A 132 11.48 -2.82 -12.67
C TRP A 132 11.78 -4.18 -12.04
N GLU A 133 13.04 -4.46 -11.69
CA GLU A 133 13.41 -5.73 -11.02
C GLU A 133 12.80 -5.87 -9.60
N MET A 134 12.21 -4.79 -9.08
CA MET A 134 11.70 -4.72 -7.72
C MET A 134 10.21 -5.05 -7.58
N TRP A 135 9.47 -5.29 -8.67
CA TRP A 135 8.06 -5.70 -8.57
C TRP A 135 7.89 -7.18 -8.21
#